data_AF-K0CEV7-F1
#
_entry.id   AF-K0CEV7-F1
#
_cell.length_a   1.000
_cell.length_b   1.000
_cell.length_c   1.000
_cell.angle_alpha   90.00
_cell.angle_beta   90.00
_cell.angle_gamma   90.00
#
_symmetry.space_group_name_H-M   'P 1'
#
loop_
_entity.id
_entity.type
_entity.pdbx_description
1 polymer ?
#
loop_
_entity_poly.entity_id
_entity_poly.type
_entity_poly.pdbx_seq_one_letter_code
_entity_poly.pdbx_strand_id
1 'polypeptide(L)'
;MNTVALSRWGALALCALLLGGCASLRQTAGGWLGLAPAPAMVAGLDYVTQNRLGVADPACDELATAWRQDRWLPNDQRAGLIARCGARVRRVLDAREQDQELDRLVSEAWDATIQARLERERRERRREQVRRAIAQAREEAEARNDSAAEDAMAQLRERMADAHILQVLREVPDQPLAYAIGQPSERSMKEFLSCLEVAYPNEGYEMQWEGDSLSVRALNATMPRGDMDIDTQFVSVWNTWMLKSLSVAELQATNAQDRFMLAQNLVAGQCYDVDGRL
;
A
#
# COMPACT_ATOMS: atom_id res chain seq x y z
N MET A 1 84.71 -59.68 -77.72
CA MET A 1 84.62 -60.55 -78.92
C MET A 1 84.60 -62.00 -78.45
N ASN A 2 83.76 -62.83 -79.08
CA ASN A 2 83.85 -64.28 -79.39
C ASN A 2 84.94 -65.13 -78.67
N THR A 3 84.74 -66.39 -78.25
CA THR A 3 83.58 -67.32 -78.30
C THR A 3 83.87 -68.61 -77.47
N VAL A 4 82.82 -69.22 -76.90
CA VAL A 4 82.51 -70.69 -76.82
C VAL A 4 83.63 -71.75 -76.70
N ALA A 5 83.57 -72.59 -75.65
CA ALA A 5 83.49 -74.08 -75.68
C ALA A 5 83.67 -74.67 -74.25
N LEU A 6 82.83 -75.53 -73.64
CA LEU A 6 82.22 -76.85 -73.96
C LEU A 6 82.96 -78.09 -73.41
N SER A 7 82.55 -78.57 -72.23
CA SER A 7 82.57 -79.98 -71.76
C SER A 7 81.53 -80.11 -70.61
N ARG A 8 80.51 -81.01 -70.56
CA ARG A 8 80.37 -82.44 -70.91
C ARG A 8 81.21 -83.30 -69.95
N TRP A 9 80.75 -84.27 -69.14
CA TRP A 9 79.53 -85.11 -69.04
C TRP A 9 78.99 -85.07 -67.57
N GLY A 10 78.03 -85.84 -67.03
CA GLY A 10 77.09 -86.88 -67.49
C GLY A 10 76.43 -87.67 -66.30
N ALA A 11 75.33 -88.40 -66.55
CA ALA A 11 74.56 -89.32 -65.64
C ALA A 11 73.91 -88.70 -64.36
N LEU A 12 72.58 -88.61 -64.15
CA LEU A 12 71.44 -89.57 -64.24
C LEU A 12 71.44 -90.73 -63.24
N ALA A 13 70.60 -90.59 -62.20
CA ALA A 13 69.88 -91.68 -61.55
C ALA A 13 68.50 -91.15 -61.08
N LEU A 14 67.42 -91.88 -61.37
CA LEU A 14 66.02 -91.52 -61.12
C LEU A 14 65.25 -92.77 -60.67
N CYS A 15 63.98 -92.61 -60.22
CA CYS A 15 63.08 -93.60 -59.58
C CYS A 15 63.26 -93.74 -58.05
N ALA A 16 62.22 -93.88 -57.21
CA ALA A 16 60.75 -93.85 -57.38
C ALA A 16 60.13 -93.44 -56.02
N LEU A 17 59.22 -92.44 -55.94
CA LEU A 17 57.74 -92.56 -55.99
C LEU A 17 57.05 -93.35 -54.84
N LEU A 18 56.20 -92.60 -54.10
CA LEU A 18 54.92 -92.95 -53.45
C LEU A 18 54.82 -93.11 -51.91
N LEU A 19 53.61 -92.78 -51.43
CA LEU A 19 53.09 -92.69 -50.05
C LEU A 19 53.67 -91.50 -49.25
N GLY A 20 52.88 -90.58 -48.67
CA GLY A 20 51.42 -90.47 -48.56
C GLY A 20 51.03 -89.97 -47.17
N GLY A 21 50.72 -88.68 -47.01
CA GLY A 21 50.40 -88.10 -45.70
C GLY A 21 49.93 -86.65 -45.79
N CYS A 22 48.66 -86.41 -45.47
CA CYS A 22 48.02 -85.11 -45.64
C CYS A 22 48.22 -84.14 -44.47
N ALA A 23 48.25 -82.86 -44.81
CA ALA A 23 47.71 -81.73 -44.04
C ALA A 23 48.00 -81.63 -42.52
N SER A 24 48.94 -80.75 -42.16
CA SER A 24 48.76 -79.85 -41.01
C SER A 24 49.42 -78.49 -41.25
N LEU A 25 49.01 -77.85 -42.35
CA LEU A 25 49.31 -76.43 -42.59
C LEU A 25 48.46 -75.59 -41.62
N ARG A 26 48.99 -75.40 -40.41
CA ARG A 26 48.33 -74.62 -39.34
C ARG A 26 48.09 -73.20 -39.83
N GLN A 27 46.81 -72.84 -39.96
CA GLN A 27 46.37 -71.47 -40.20
C GLN A 27 46.74 -70.61 -38.98
N THR A 28 47.74 -69.74 -39.11
CA THR A 28 48.07 -68.70 -38.12
C THR A 28 48.10 -67.31 -38.76
N ALA A 29 47.00 -66.95 -39.42
CA ALA A 29 46.74 -65.62 -39.97
C ALA A 29 45.23 -65.37 -40.09
N GLY A 30 44.55 -65.04 -38.97
CA GLY A 30 43.10 -64.79 -38.98
C GLY A 30 42.46 -64.29 -37.68
N GLY A 31 43.24 -63.91 -36.66
CA GLY A 31 42.73 -63.67 -35.29
C GLY A 31 42.25 -62.26 -34.96
N TRP A 32 42.29 -61.30 -35.88
CA TRP A 32 42.11 -59.86 -35.57
C TRP A 32 40.98 -59.15 -36.34
N LEU A 33 40.25 -59.87 -37.20
CA LEU A 33 39.09 -59.32 -37.91
C LEU A 33 37.83 -59.53 -37.07
N GLY A 34 37.34 -58.46 -36.43
CA GLY A 34 36.05 -58.48 -35.71
C GLY A 34 36.12 -58.14 -34.22
N LEU A 35 37.31 -58.03 -33.63
CA LEU A 35 37.52 -57.60 -32.24
C LEU A 35 37.98 -56.14 -32.17
N ALA A 36 37.57 -55.42 -31.12
CA ALA A 36 38.03 -54.06 -30.85
C ALA A 36 37.94 -53.72 -29.35
N PRO A 37 38.75 -52.77 -28.83
CA PRO A 37 38.71 -52.39 -27.43
C PRO A 37 37.42 -51.63 -27.09
N ALA A 38 37.03 -51.69 -25.81
CA ALA A 38 36.03 -50.81 -25.24
C ALA A 38 36.49 -49.34 -25.33
N PRO A 39 35.61 -48.37 -25.65
CA PRO A 39 35.98 -46.97 -25.72
C PRO A 39 36.27 -46.41 -24.33
N ALA A 40 37.12 -45.39 -24.22
CA ALA A 40 37.41 -44.73 -22.94
C ALA A 40 36.25 -43.85 -22.42
N MET A 41 35.32 -43.46 -23.31
CA MET A 41 34.16 -42.63 -23.00
C MET A 41 32.94 -43.11 -23.78
N VAL A 42 31.74 -42.95 -23.21
CA VAL A 42 30.46 -43.20 -23.88
C VAL A 42 29.60 -41.95 -23.74
N ALA A 43 29.01 -41.49 -24.84
CA ALA A 43 28.24 -40.24 -24.92
C ALA A 43 28.97 -39.02 -24.31
N GLY A 44 30.29 -38.93 -24.48
CA GLY A 44 31.12 -37.81 -24.02
C GLY A 44 31.56 -37.88 -22.56
N LEU A 45 31.17 -38.90 -21.79
CA LEU A 45 31.57 -39.07 -20.39
C LEU A 45 32.43 -40.31 -20.17
N ASP A 46 33.40 -40.22 -19.27
CA ASP A 46 34.12 -41.38 -18.74
C ASP A 46 33.26 -42.19 -17.75
N TYR A 47 33.66 -43.44 -17.49
CA TYR A 47 32.92 -44.35 -16.61
C TYR A 47 32.89 -43.93 -15.13
N VAL A 48 33.86 -43.13 -14.67
CA VAL A 48 33.91 -42.64 -13.28
C VAL A 48 32.84 -41.55 -13.08
N THR A 49 32.69 -40.67 -14.06
CA THR A 49 31.72 -39.58 -14.10
C THR A 49 30.31 -40.13 -14.30
N GLN A 50 30.14 -41.12 -15.18
CA GLN A 50 28.87 -41.86 -15.32
C GLN A 50 28.41 -42.46 -13.97
N ASN A 51 29.31 -43.12 -13.23
CA ASN A 51 28.99 -43.67 -11.91
C ASN A 51 28.64 -42.58 -10.88
N ARG A 52 29.40 -41.46 -10.84
CA ARG A 52 29.10 -40.30 -9.98
C ARG A 52 27.76 -39.63 -10.30
N LEU A 53 27.33 -39.68 -11.56
CA LEU A 53 26.01 -39.18 -11.98
C LEU A 53 24.86 -40.15 -11.66
N GLY A 54 25.16 -41.38 -11.23
CA GLY A 54 24.15 -42.41 -10.95
C GLY A 54 23.66 -43.14 -12.21
N VAL A 55 24.48 -43.21 -13.27
CA VAL A 55 24.18 -43.97 -14.50
C VAL A 55 24.27 -45.47 -14.22
N ALA A 56 23.24 -46.03 -13.60
CA ALA A 56 23.08 -47.48 -13.46
C ALA A 56 22.48 -48.08 -14.75
N ASP A 57 23.28 -48.85 -15.49
CA ASP A 57 22.86 -49.68 -16.62
C ASP A 57 23.89 -50.80 -16.89
N PRO A 58 23.49 -52.09 -16.98
CA PRO A 58 24.41 -53.20 -17.16
C PRO A 58 25.32 -53.09 -18.40
N ALA A 59 24.89 -52.40 -19.46
CA ALA A 59 25.72 -52.18 -20.64
C ALA A 59 26.86 -51.19 -20.39
N CYS A 60 26.68 -50.22 -19.48
CA CYS A 60 27.75 -49.34 -19.04
C CYS A 60 28.74 -50.09 -18.14
N ASP A 61 28.25 -50.93 -17.22
CA ASP A 61 29.08 -51.72 -16.31
C ASP A 61 29.96 -52.74 -17.05
N GLU A 62 29.40 -53.41 -18.08
CA GLU A 62 30.13 -54.36 -18.92
C GLU A 62 31.25 -53.69 -19.72
N LEU A 63 30.98 -52.51 -20.29
CA LEU A 63 31.98 -51.70 -21.00
C LEU A 63 33.05 -51.14 -20.05
N ALA A 64 32.66 -50.59 -18.91
CA ALA A 64 33.58 -50.07 -17.89
C ALA A 64 34.50 -51.18 -17.33
N THR A 65 33.99 -52.42 -17.27
CA THR A 65 34.78 -53.59 -16.86
C THR A 65 35.71 -54.07 -17.97
N ALA A 66 35.25 -54.10 -19.22
CA ALA A 66 36.11 -54.44 -20.36
C ALA A 66 37.25 -53.42 -20.55
N TRP A 67 36.96 -52.12 -20.40
CA TRP A 67 37.95 -51.04 -20.47
C TRP A 67 39.00 -51.15 -19.35
N ARG A 68 38.59 -51.34 -18.09
CA ARG A 68 39.52 -51.53 -16.95
C ARG A 68 40.39 -52.79 -17.02
N GLN A 69 40.04 -53.75 -17.88
CA GLN A 69 40.74 -55.04 -18.04
C GLN A 69 41.49 -55.14 -19.37
N ASP A 70 41.58 -54.04 -20.15
CA ASP A 70 42.09 -54.02 -21.53
C ASP A 70 41.52 -55.13 -22.43
N ARG A 71 40.26 -55.52 -22.16
CA ARG A 71 39.60 -56.66 -22.79
C ARG A 71 38.96 -56.24 -24.11
N TRP A 72 39.36 -56.93 -25.17
CA TRP A 72 38.80 -56.75 -26.50
C TRP A 72 37.44 -57.44 -26.62
N LEU A 73 36.50 -56.78 -27.29
CA LEU A 73 35.11 -57.24 -27.45
C LEU A 73 34.79 -57.48 -28.93
N PRO A 74 33.91 -58.44 -29.27
CA PRO A 74 33.29 -58.54 -30.59
C PRO A 74 32.64 -57.22 -31.02
N ASN A 75 32.81 -56.83 -32.27
CA ASN A 75 32.38 -55.51 -32.77
C ASN A 75 30.86 -55.29 -32.68
N ASP A 76 30.07 -56.34 -32.89
CA ASP A 76 28.62 -56.36 -32.76
C ASP A 76 28.17 -56.21 -31.30
N GLN A 77 28.73 -57.01 -30.39
CA GLN A 77 28.50 -56.88 -28.94
C GLN A 77 28.88 -55.48 -28.45
N ARG A 78 30.06 -55.00 -28.84
CA ARG A 78 30.56 -53.66 -28.49
C ARG A 78 29.64 -52.56 -28.99
N ALA A 79 29.18 -52.61 -30.24
CA ALA A 79 28.25 -51.62 -30.79
C ALA A 79 26.91 -51.60 -30.04
N GLY A 80 26.34 -52.79 -29.75
CA GLY A 80 25.09 -52.90 -28.98
C GLY A 80 25.21 -52.43 -27.53
N LEU A 81 26.38 -52.60 -26.90
CA LEU A 81 26.66 -52.06 -25.57
C LEU A 81 26.81 -50.53 -25.59
N ILE A 82 27.58 -49.98 -26.55
CA ILE A 82 27.77 -48.53 -26.70
C ILE A 82 26.43 -47.83 -26.94
N ALA A 83 25.56 -48.40 -27.78
CA ALA A 83 24.24 -47.84 -28.06
C ALA A 83 23.35 -47.80 -26.80
N ARG A 84 23.27 -48.91 -26.04
CA ARG A 84 22.47 -48.99 -24.82
C ARG A 84 23.00 -48.08 -23.71
N CYS A 85 24.29 -48.16 -23.41
CA CYS A 85 24.92 -47.29 -22.41
C CYS A 85 24.78 -45.81 -22.79
N GLY A 86 25.06 -45.44 -24.05
CA GLY A 86 24.91 -44.07 -24.53
C GLY A 86 23.46 -43.55 -24.53
N ALA A 87 22.46 -44.43 -24.62
CA ALA A 87 21.05 -44.08 -24.43
C ALA A 87 20.65 -43.98 -22.95
N ARG A 88 21.33 -44.64 -22.02
CA ARG A 88 21.17 -44.39 -20.58
C ARG A 88 21.81 -43.07 -20.17
N VAL A 89 23.08 -42.85 -20.54
CA VAL A 89 23.84 -41.64 -20.18
C VAL A 89 23.08 -40.38 -20.59
N ARG A 90 22.60 -40.31 -21.84
CA ARG A 90 21.77 -39.18 -22.32
C ARG A 90 20.53 -38.96 -21.45
N ARG A 91 19.70 -39.99 -21.22
CA ARG A 91 18.51 -39.87 -20.35
C ARG A 91 18.81 -39.38 -18.93
N VAL A 92 19.99 -39.68 -18.37
CA VAL A 92 20.39 -39.18 -17.05
C VAL A 92 20.84 -37.71 -17.12
N LEU A 93 21.52 -37.31 -18.20
CA LEU A 93 21.86 -35.91 -18.44
C LEU A 93 20.61 -35.05 -18.71
N ASP A 94 19.73 -35.51 -19.60
CA ASP A 94 18.48 -34.82 -19.95
C ASP A 94 17.59 -34.62 -18.70
N ALA A 95 17.52 -35.62 -17.82
CA ALA A 95 16.80 -35.51 -16.54
C ALA A 95 17.45 -34.51 -15.57
N ARG A 96 18.79 -34.49 -15.47
CA ARG A 96 19.51 -33.52 -14.62
C ARG A 96 19.33 -32.08 -15.10
N GLU A 97 19.28 -31.86 -16.41
CA GLU A 97 19.01 -30.55 -17.00
C GLU A 97 17.57 -30.08 -16.69
N GLN A 98 16.59 -30.99 -16.79
CA GLN A 98 15.19 -30.72 -16.42
C GLN A 98 15.02 -30.44 -14.92
N ASP A 99 15.67 -31.20 -14.05
CA ASP A 99 15.66 -30.99 -12.59
C ASP A 99 16.26 -29.61 -12.24
N GLN A 100 17.39 -29.23 -12.85
CA GLN A 100 18.04 -27.94 -12.63
C GLN A 100 17.19 -26.74 -13.10
N GLU A 101 16.53 -26.87 -14.25
CA GLU A 101 15.61 -25.84 -14.74
C GLU A 101 14.35 -25.73 -13.86
N LEU A 102 13.84 -26.86 -13.37
CA LEU A 102 12.71 -26.87 -12.43
C LEU A 102 13.09 -26.19 -11.10
N ASP A 103 14.25 -26.53 -10.52
CA ASP A 103 14.76 -25.91 -9.29
C ASP A 103 14.93 -24.39 -9.46
N ARG A 104 15.45 -23.93 -10.61
CA ARG A 104 15.58 -22.51 -10.95
C ARG A 104 14.23 -21.81 -10.97
N LEU A 105 13.25 -22.37 -11.69
CA LEU A 105 11.90 -21.82 -11.80
C LEU A 105 11.16 -21.80 -10.46
N VAL A 106 11.35 -22.83 -9.62
CA VAL A 106 10.79 -22.89 -8.26
C VAL A 106 11.40 -21.81 -7.36
N SER A 107 12.73 -21.61 -7.42
CA SER A 107 13.39 -20.54 -6.65
C SER A 107 12.89 -19.16 -7.06
N GLU A 108 12.81 -18.87 -8.36
CA GLU A 108 12.33 -17.60 -8.89
C GLU A 108 10.88 -17.31 -8.48
N ALA A 109 10.00 -18.31 -8.55
CA ALA A 109 8.61 -18.19 -8.11
C ALA A 109 8.47 -17.99 -6.59
N TRP A 110 9.34 -18.64 -5.81
CA TRP A 110 9.37 -18.48 -4.34
C TRP A 110 9.84 -17.09 -3.94
N ASP A 111 10.94 -16.60 -4.51
CA ASP A 111 11.48 -15.26 -4.23
C ASP A 111 10.48 -14.16 -4.61
N ALA A 112 9.81 -14.27 -5.76
CA ALA A 112 8.74 -13.36 -6.16
C ALA A 112 7.58 -13.33 -5.13
N THR A 113 7.23 -14.48 -4.57
CA THR A 113 6.18 -14.61 -3.53
C THR A 113 6.62 -13.94 -2.22
N ILE A 114 7.88 -14.11 -1.79
CA ILE A 114 8.43 -13.45 -0.61
C ILE A 114 8.48 -11.92 -0.78
N GLN A 115 8.96 -11.42 -1.93
CA GLN A 115 8.98 -9.98 -2.19
C GLN A 115 7.57 -9.37 -2.23
N ALA A 116 6.61 -10.04 -2.89
CA ALA A 116 5.22 -9.61 -2.92
C ALA A 116 4.60 -9.53 -1.50
N ARG A 117 4.96 -10.45 -0.60
CA ARG A 117 4.55 -10.39 0.82
C ARG A 117 5.19 -9.21 1.54
N LEU A 118 6.51 -9.04 1.44
CA LEU A 118 7.23 -7.93 2.09
C LEU A 118 6.73 -6.57 1.61
N GLU A 119 6.38 -6.43 0.33
CA GLU A 119 5.74 -5.23 -0.19
C GLU A 119 4.35 -4.98 0.40
N ARG A 120 3.50 -6.01 0.52
CA ARG A 120 2.18 -5.87 1.16
C ARG A 120 2.32 -5.40 2.60
N GLU A 121 3.18 -6.03 3.38
CA GLU A 121 3.44 -5.63 4.77
C GLU A 121 3.97 -4.19 4.87
N ARG A 122 4.86 -3.75 3.96
CA ARG A 122 5.32 -2.35 3.89
C ARG A 122 4.19 -1.38 3.54
N ARG A 123 3.35 -1.72 2.56
CA ARG A 123 2.19 -0.91 2.14
C ARG A 123 1.16 -0.78 3.27
N GLU A 124 0.91 -1.86 4.02
CA GLU A 124 0.03 -1.88 5.18
C GLU A 124 0.56 -1.04 6.33
N ARG A 125 1.83 -1.20 6.72
CA ARG A 125 2.47 -0.34 7.75
C ARG A 125 2.41 1.14 7.37
N ARG A 126 2.65 1.49 6.10
CA ARG A 126 2.56 2.88 5.61
C ARG A 126 1.12 3.40 5.64
N ARG A 127 0.12 2.59 5.27
CA ARG A 127 -1.30 2.96 5.38
C ARG A 127 -1.72 3.22 6.82
N GLU A 128 -1.26 2.37 7.74
CA GLU A 128 -1.54 2.50 9.18
C GLU A 128 -0.88 3.76 9.77
N GLN A 129 0.37 4.05 9.42
CA GLN A 129 1.04 5.30 9.79
C GLN A 129 0.28 6.55 9.27
N VAL A 130 -0.13 6.54 8.00
CA VAL A 130 -0.91 7.64 7.41
C VAL A 130 -2.28 7.81 8.10
N ARG A 131 -2.97 6.71 8.42
CA ARG A 131 -4.24 6.76 9.16
C ARG A 131 -4.07 7.40 10.54
N ARG A 132 -3.03 7.01 11.29
CA ARG A 132 -2.74 7.60 12.61
C ARG A 132 -2.38 9.07 12.52
N ALA A 133 -1.55 9.46 11.54
CA ALA A 133 -1.20 10.86 11.31
C ALA A 133 -2.43 11.72 10.93
N ILE A 134 -3.35 11.20 10.11
CA ILE A 134 -4.61 11.89 9.78
C ILE A 134 -5.52 12.01 11.01
N ALA A 135 -5.62 10.96 11.84
CA ALA A 135 -6.41 11.00 13.06
C ALA A 135 -5.87 12.04 14.07
N GLN A 136 -4.56 12.05 14.30
CA GLN A 136 -3.89 13.03 15.17
C GLN A 136 -4.02 14.46 14.63
N ALA A 137 -3.76 14.68 13.35
CA ALA A 137 -3.91 16.00 12.74
C ALA A 137 -5.35 16.52 12.78
N ARG A 138 -6.35 15.62 12.77
CA ARG A 138 -7.77 15.95 12.96
C ARG A 138 -8.08 16.31 14.41
N GLU A 139 -7.65 15.49 15.37
CA GLU A 139 -7.79 15.74 16.81
C GLU A 139 -7.14 17.09 17.21
N GLU A 140 -5.93 17.37 16.72
CA GLU A 140 -5.25 18.65 16.90
C GLU A 140 -5.96 19.82 16.21
N ALA A 141 -6.74 19.59 15.15
CA ALA A 141 -7.49 20.64 14.46
C ALA A 141 -8.83 20.91 15.16
N GLU A 142 -9.51 19.87 15.63
CA GLU A 142 -10.72 19.96 16.44
C GLU A 142 -10.40 20.68 17.77
N ALA A 143 -9.40 20.23 18.52
CA ALA A 143 -8.98 20.88 19.77
C ALA A 143 -8.56 22.36 19.61
N ARG A 144 -7.96 22.74 18.46
CA ARG A 144 -7.63 24.15 18.17
C ARG A 144 -8.86 24.98 17.82
N ASN A 145 -9.83 24.41 17.12
CA ASN A 145 -11.09 25.10 16.84
C ASN A 145 -11.90 25.29 18.12
N ASP A 146 -11.95 24.28 18.98
CA ASP A 146 -12.64 24.32 20.26
C ASP A 146 -12.01 25.40 21.17
N SER A 147 -10.68 25.42 21.32
CA SER A 147 -10.01 26.47 22.09
C SER A 147 -10.21 27.88 21.50
N ALA A 148 -10.21 27.99 20.16
CA ALA A 148 -10.46 29.28 19.50
C ALA A 148 -11.92 29.75 19.65
N ALA A 149 -12.87 28.83 19.74
CA ALA A 149 -14.27 29.14 20.04
C ALA A 149 -14.41 29.59 21.51
N GLU A 150 -13.81 28.88 22.47
CA GLU A 150 -13.78 29.28 23.89
C GLU A 150 -13.16 30.68 24.06
N ASP A 151 -12.00 30.95 23.45
CA ASP A 151 -11.34 32.26 23.47
C ASP A 151 -12.23 33.36 22.85
N ALA A 152 -12.88 33.08 21.72
CA ALA A 152 -13.78 34.03 21.07
C ALA A 152 -15.03 34.32 21.92
N MET A 153 -15.59 33.32 22.59
CA MET A 153 -16.70 33.48 23.53
C MET A 153 -16.27 34.26 24.78
N ALA A 154 -15.05 34.06 25.28
CA ALA A 154 -14.51 34.83 26.40
C ALA A 154 -14.37 36.32 26.04
N GLN A 155 -13.75 36.62 24.88
CA GLN A 155 -13.61 38.00 24.36
C GLN A 155 -14.97 38.64 24.02
N LEU A 156 -15.97 37.85 23.63
CA LEU A 156 -17.34 38.33 23.45
C LEU A 156 -17.98 38.73 24.78
N ARG A 157 -17.87 37.88 25.81
CA ARG A 157 -18.38 38.18 27.16
C ARG A 157 -17.72 39.41 27.78
N GLU A 158 -16.41 39.55 27.61
CA GLU A 158 -15.65 40.74 28.05
C GLU A 158 -16.18 42.02 27.37
N ARG A 159 -16.29 42.02 26.03
CA ARG A 159 -16.87 43.15 25.29
C ARG A 159 -18.32 43.47 25.64
N MET A 160 -19.14 42.46 25.97
CA MET A 160 -20.52 42.67 26.43
C MET A 160 -20.59 43.26 27.85
N ALA A 161 -19.62 42.94 28.72
CA ALA A 161 -19.51 43.50 30.07
C ALA A 161 -18.99 44.95 30.06
N ASP A 162 -18.18 45.31 29.07
CA ASP A 162 -17.67 46.67 28.84
C ASP A 162 -18.61 47.56 28.00
N ALA A 163 -19.75 47.03 27.53
CA ALA A 163 -20.71 47.74 26.67
C ALA A 163 -21.25 49.03 27.33
N HIS A 164 -21.23 50.14 26.61
CA HIS A 164 -21.60 51.46 27.10
C HIS A 164 -23.05 51.55 27.57
N ILE A 165 -23.96 50.78 26.97
CA ILE A 165 -25.36 50.68 27.39
C ILE A 165 -25.52 50.22 28.83
N LEU A 166 -24.58 49.46 29.41
CA LEU A 166 -24.59 49.10 30.83
C LEU A 166 -24.30 50.29 31.75
N GLN A 167 -23.50 51.24 31.28
CA GLN A 167 -23.26 52.51 31.98
C GLN A 167 -24.49 53.42 31.91
N VAL A 168 -25.16 53.48 30.76
CA VAL A 168 -26.42 54.24 30.57
C VAL A 168 -27.55 53.66 31.44
N LEU A 169 -27.71 52.33 31.43
CA LEU A 169 -28.72 51.60 32.19
C LEU A 169 -28.32 51.30 33.65
N ARG A 170 -27.35 52.02 34.24
CA ARG A 170 -26.83 51.72 35.59
C ARG A 170 -27.92 51.64 36.66
N GLU A 171 -28.88 52.56 36.61
CA GLU A 171 -29.97 52.68 37.61
C GLU A 171 -31.19 51.81 37.29
N VAL A 172 -31.32 51.33 36.06
CA VAL A 172 -32.42 50.45 35.65
C VAL A 172 -32.19 49.05 36.22
N PRO A 173 -33.17 48.41 36.90
CA PRO A 173 -33.03 47.03 37.37
C PRO A 173 -32.81 46.08 36.20
N ASP A 174 -31.82 45.18 36.32
CA ASP A 174 -31.71 44.09 35.34
C ASP A 174 -32.67 42.96 35.72
N GLN A 175 -33.42 42.47 34.74
CA GLN A 175 -34.43 41.44 34.88
C GLN A 175 -34.45 40.57 33.61
N PRO A 176 -34.93 39.32 33.67
CA PRO A 176 -35.13 38.49 32.49
C PRO A 176 -35.95 39.22 31.43
N LEU A 177 -35.47 39.17 30.19
CA LEU A 177 -36.22 39.65 29.03
C LEU A 177 -37.43 38.73 28.79
N ALA A 178 -38.52 39.27 28.24
CA ALA A 178 -39.67 38.47 27.82
C ALA A 178 -40.23 38.98 26.49
N TYR A 179 -40.56 38.07 25.57
CA TYR A 179 -41.19 38.42 24.28
C TYR A 179 -42.73 38.37 24.35
N ALA A 180 -43.24 37.63 25.32
CA ALA A 180 -44.65 37.48 25.67
C ALA A 180 -44.83 37.45 27.19
N ILE A 181 -46.03 37.80 27.67
CA ILE A 181 -46.36 37.79 29.10
C ILE A 181 -46.18 36.37 29.67
N GLY A 182 -45.44 36.25 30.78
CA GLY A 182 -45.21 34.98 31.47
C GLY A 182 -44.19 34.04 30.81
N GLN A 183 -43.46 34.51 29.79
CA GLN A 183 -42.41 33.75 29.12
C GLN A 183 -41.05 34.47 29.24
N PRO A 184 -40.38 34.41 30.40
CA PRO A 184 -39.00 34.89 30.54
C PRO A 184 -38.06 34.08 29.65
N SER A 185 -37.12 34.75 28.99
CA SER A 185 -35.95 34.11 28.39
C SER A 185 -34.85 33.86 29.43
N GLU A 186 -33.91 33.00 29.09
CA GLU A 186 -32.70 32.74 29.88
C GLU A 186 -31.82 34.01 30.01
N ARG A 187 -31.87 34.87 28.97
CA ARG A 187 -31.15 36.15 28.87
C ARG A 187 -31.86 37.32 29.57
N SER A 188 -31.08 38.23 30.17
CA SER A 188 -31.56 39.49 30.74
C SER A 188 -31.81 40.59 29.70
N MET A 189 -32.53 41.64 30.08
CA MET A 189 -32.72 42.82 29.23
C MET A 189 -31.37 43.50 28.93
N LYS A 190 -30.49 43.64 29.93
CA LYS A 190 -29.20 44.30 29.73
C LYS A 190 -28.28 43.45 28.86
N GLU A 191 -28.24 42.13 29.03
CA GLU A 191 -27.49 41.22 28.16
C GLU A 191 -27.95 41.28 26.70
N PHE A 192 -29.27 41.40 26.46
CA PHE A 192 -29.81 41.61 25.12
C PHE A 192 -29.33 42.94 24.50
N LEU A 193 -29.39 44.03 25.26
CA LEU A 193 -28.96 45.36 24.77
C LEU A 193 -27.43 45.46 24.60
N SER A 194 -26.63 44.90 25.50
CA SER A 194 -25.16 44.77 25.33
C SER A 194 -24.80 43.94 24.11
N CYS A 195 -25.53 42.84 23.86
CA CYS A 195 -25.33 42.05 22.65
C CYS A 195 -25.63 42.86 21.38
N LEU A 196 -26.71 43.66 21.37
CA LEU A 196 -27.00 44.57 20.26
C LEU A 196 -25.91 45.62 20.05
N GLU A 197 -25.32 46.18 21.12
CA GLU A 197 -24.19 47.12 21.01
C GLU A 197 -22.95 46.47 20.38
N VAL A 198 -22.57 45.28 20.85
CA VAL A 198 -21.38 44.56 20.34
C VAL A 198 -21.60 44.05 18.92
N ALA A 199 -22.83 43.64 18.57
CA ALA A 199 -23.20 43.22 17.22
C ALA A 199 -23.27 44.40 16.24
N TYR A 200 -23.77 45.55 16.70
CA TYR A 200 -24.04 46.76 15.91
C TYR A 200 -23.56 48.00 16.68
N PRO A 201 -22.25 48.33 16.59
CA PRO A 201 -21.68 49.52 17.19
C PRO A 201 -22.44 50.78 16.75
N ASN A 202 -22.62 51.73 17.67
CA ASN A 202 -23.47 52.90 17.50
C ASN A 202 -22.80 54.16 18.08
N GLU A 203 -23.34 55.33 17.76
CA GLU A 203 -22.79 56.62 18.19
C GLU A 203 -23.27 57.06 19.60
N GLY A 204 -24.18 56.31 20.20
CA GLY A 204 -24.72 56.56 21.54
C GLY A 204 -26.19 56.17 21.67
N TYR A 205 -26.78 56.54 22.82
CA TYR A 205 -28.12 56.13 23.22
C TYR A 205 -29.01 57.30 23.64
N GLU A 206 -30.26 57.31 23.17
CA GLU A 206 -31.35 58.04 23.81
C GLU A 206 -32.13 57.08 24.72
N MET A 207 -32.32 57.44 25.99
CA MET A 207 -33.07 56.65 26.96
C MET A 207 -34.20 57.48 27.57
N GLN A 208 -35.39 56.89 27.66
CA GLN A 208 -36.50 57.41 28.45
C GLN A 208 -36.97 56.30 29.40
N TRP A 209 -36.88 56.53 30.71
CA TRP A 209 -37.35 55.59 31.74
C TRP A 209 -38.42 56.27 32.59
N GLU A 210 -39.65 55.76 32.52
CA GLU A 210 -40.80 56.25 33.26
C GLU A 210 -41.46 55.06 33.98
N GLY A 211 -41.09 54.87 35.26
CA GLY A 211 -41.63 53.84 36.14
C GLY A 211 -41.47 52.43 35.56
N ASP A 212 -42.59 51.86 35.12
CA ASP A 212 -42.66 50.52 34.54
C ASP A 212 -42.34 50.48 33.03
N SER A 213 -41.97 51.60 32.40
CA SER A 213 -41.67 51.65 30.96
C SER A 213 -40.28 52.19 30.66
N LEU A 214 -39.60 51.56 29.72
CA LEU A 214 -38.26 51.93 29.26
C LEU A 214 -38.26 52.01 27.73
N SER A 215 -37.76 53.11 27.17
CA SER A 215 -37.45 53.25 25.76
C SER A 215 -35.95 53.45 25.61
N VAL A 216 -35.31 52.67 24.75
CA VAL A 216 -33.88 52.78 24.39
C VAL A 216 -33.76 52.83 22.88
N ARG A 217 -33.16 53.91 22.37
CA ARG A 217 -32.76 54.08 20.98
C ARG A 217 -31.24 54.03 20.88
N ALA A 218 -30.69 53.11 20.11
CA ALA A 218 -29.30 53.17 19.66
C ALA A 218 -29.22 54.04 18.40
N LEU A 219 -28.35 55.05 18.39
CA LEU A 219 -28.23 56.04 17.32
C LEU A 219 -27.19 55.62 16.28
N ASN A 220 -27.56 55.66 14.99
CA ASN A 220 -26.65 55.33 13.87
C ASN A 220 -25.91 53.99 14.07
N ALA A 221 -26.64 52.92 14.41
CA ALA A 221 -26.04 51.60 14.57
C ALA A 221 -25.53 51.06 13.23
N THR A 222 -24.28 50.60 13.19
CA THR A 222 -23.60 50.14 11.99
C THR A 222 -24.16 48.80 11.53
N MET A 223 -25.00 48.83 10.50
CA MET A 223 -25.71 47.66 9.96
C MET A 223 -25.23 47.30 8.54
N PRO A 224 -25.34 46.02 8.11
CA PRO A 224 -24.85 45.58 6.78
C PRO A 224 -25.47 46.25 5.54
N ARG A 225 -26.48 47.10 5.72
CA ARG A 225 -27.19 47.82 4.65
C ARG A 225 -27.13 49.35 4.79
N GLY A 226 -26.23 49.86 5.63
CA GLY A 226 -26.12 51.27 5.99
C GLY A 226 -26.57 51.53 7.43
N ASP A 227 -26.05 52.61 8.02
CA ASP A 227 -26.24 52.92 9.43
C ASP A 227 -27.70 53.35 9.70
N MET A 228 -28.26 52.90 10.82
CA MET A 228 -29.68 53.10 11.14
C MET A 228 -29.94 53.00 12.64
N ASP A 229 -30.99 53.68 13.10
CA ASP A 229 -31.39 53.61 14.50
C ASP A 229 -32.05 52.26 14.84
N ILE A 230 -31.79 51.78 16.06
CA ILE A 230 -32.45 50.59 16.64
C ILE A 230 -33.29 51.07 17.82
N ASP A 231 -34.61 51.00 17.66
CA ASP A 231 -35.60 51.43 18.64
C ASP A 231 -36.13 50.22 19.43
N THR A 232 -36.02 50.25 20.75
CA THR A 232 -36.57 49.24 21.66
C THR A 232 -37.44 49.88 22.74
N GLN A 233 -38.61 49.30 22.97
CA GLN A 233 -39.47 49.68 24.10
C GLN A 233 -39.78 48.45 24.95
N PHE A 234 -39.58 48.56 26.25
CA PHE A 234 -39.83 47.53 27.26
C PHE A 234 -40.88 48.00 28.26
N VAL A 235 -41.60 47.05 28.85
CA VAL A 235 -42.50 47.27 29.98
C VAL A 235 -42.21 46.24 31.05
N SER A 236 -42.01 46.69 32.29
CA SER A 236 -41.86 45.87 33.48
C SER A 236 -43.20 45.18 33.77
N VAL A 237 -43.20 43.84 33.78
CA VAL A 237 -44.37 43.04 34.16
C VAL A 237 -43.95 41.94 35.13
N TRP A 238 -44.49 42.02 36.35
CA TRP A 238 -44.15 41.17 37.50
C TRP A 238 -42.68 41.27 37.91
N ASN A 239 -41.78 40.55 37.24
CA ASN A 239 -40.32 40.55 37.46
C ASN A 239 -39.57 40.32 36.13
N THR A 240 -40.14 40.75 35.00
CA THR A 240 -39.53 40.65 33.68
C THR A 240 -39.67 41.96 32.91
N TRP A 241 -38.66 42.26 32.09
CA TRP A 241 -38.77 43.31 31.07
C TRP A 241 -39.39 42.71 29.81
N MET A 242 -40.69 42.93 29.60
CA MET A 242 -41.33 42.52 28.35
C MET A 242 -40.99 43.50 27.23
N LEU A 243 -40.36 43.01 26.17
CA LEU A 243 -40.18 43.75 24.92
C LEU A 243 -41.58 44.02 24.32
N LYS A 244 -41.98 45.29 24.28
CA LYS A 244 -43.26 45.77 23.76
C LYS A 244 -43.18 46.08 22.27
N SER A 245 -42.08 46.70 21.83
CA SER A 245 -41.76 46.89 20.42
C SER A 245 -40.26 46.89 20.17
N LEU A 246 -39.87 46.43 18.99
CA LEU A 246 -38.52 46.51 18.44
C LEU A 246 -38.63 46.98 16.99
N SER A 247 -37.91 48.03 16.62
CA SER A 247 -37.84 48.54 15.25
C SER A 247 -36.42 48.78 14.80
N VAL A 248 -36.16 48.49 13.52
CA VAL A 248 -34.86 48.61 12.85
C VAL A 248 -35.15 49.08 11.42
N ALA A 249 -34.79 50.34 11.12
CA ALA A 249 -35.25 51.05 9.92
C ALA A 249 -36.78 50.92 9.71
N GLU A 250 -37.23 50.39 8.57
CA GLU A 250 -38.65 50.23 8.23
C GLU A 250 -39.33 48.99 8.88
N LEU A 251 -38.54 48.08 9.48
CA LEU A 251 -39.09 46.87 10.11
C LEU A 251 -39.52 47.18 11.55
N GLN A 252 -40.79 46.95 11.87
CA GLN A 252 -41.33 47.14 13.21
C GLN A 252 -42.07 45.89 13.70
N ALA A 253 -41.60 45.34 14.82
CA ALA A 253 -42.18 44.16 15.47
C ALA A 253 -43.03 44.59 16.68
N THR A 254 -44.36 44.40 16.60
CA THR A 254 -45.33 44.80 17.63
C THR A 254 -46.12 43.64 18.25
N ASN A 255 -46.10 42.45 17.64
CA ASN A 255 -46.64 41.23 18.22
C ASN A 255 -45.51 40.34 18.79
N ALA A 256 -45.86 39.37 19.64
CA ALA A 256 -44.87 38.56 20.36
C ALA A 256 -43.96 37.72 19.44
N GLN A 257 -44.51 37.17 18.36
CA GLN A 257 -43.77 36.29 17.45
C GLN A 257 -42.79 37.08 16.59
N ASP A 258 -43.20 38.21 16.03
CA ASP A 258 -42.32 39.09 15.25
C ASP A 258 -41.22 39.68 16.12
N ARG A 259 -41.52 40.01 17.40
CA ARG A 259 -40.51 40.50 18.35
C ARG A 259 -39.46 39.45 18.65
N PHE A 260 -39.88 38.21 18.91
CA PHE A 260 -38.96 37.09 19.08
C PHE A 260 -38.12 36.86 17.82
N MET A 261 -38.76 36.76 16.65
CA MET A 261 -38.05 36.52 15.39
C MET A 261 -37.07 37.64 15.02
N LEU A 262 -37.45 38.91 15.19
CA LEU A 262 -36.57 40.05 14.89
C LEU A 262 -35.42 40.14 15.90
N ALA A 263 -35.69 40.00 17.20
CA ALA A 263 -34.66 39.97 18.23
C ALA A 263 -33.66 38.83 18.01
N GLN A 264 -34.15 37.60 17.72
CA GLN A 264 -33.29 36.46 17.39
C GLN A 264 -32.45 36.73 16.14
N ASN A 265 -33.05 37.24 15.05
CA ASN A 265 -32.31 37.54 13.81
C ASN A 265 -31.20 38.59 14.02
N LEU A 266 -31.38 39.56 14.92
CA LEU A 266 -30.35 40.54 15.27
C LEU A 266 -29.20 39.93 16.08
N VAL A 267 -29.47 38.98 16.98
CA VAL A 267 -28.43 38.39 17.85
C VAL A 267 -27.80 37.09 17.32
N ALA A 268 -28.44 36.43 16.34
CA ALA A 268 -28.15 35.07 15.88
C ALA A 268 -26.74 34.85 15.30
N GLY A 269 -25.99 35.90 14.95
CA GLY A 269 -24.64 35.79 14.40
C GLY A 269 -23.50 36.12 15.38
N GLN A 270 -23.77 36.90 16.43
CA GLN A 270 -22.72 37.53 17.27
C GLN A 270 -22.78 37.10 18.74
N CYS A 271 -23.97 36.81 19.28
CA CYS A 271 -24.12 36.44 20.70
C CYS A 271 -25.27 35.45 20.93
N TYR A 272 -25.44 34.48 20.02
CA TYR A 272 -26.38 33.36 20.20
C TYR A 272 -25.87 32.32 21.22
N ASP A 273 -24.55 32.16 21.33
CA ASP A 273 -23.92 31.04 22.05
C ASP A 273 -23.53 31.35 23.52
N VAL A 274 -23.76 32.58 23.98
CA VAL A 274 -23.41 32.99 25.36
C VAL A 274 -24.21 32.19 26.41
N ASP A 275 -25.41 31.75 26.04
CA ASP A 275 -26.43 31.10 26.88
C ASP A 275 -26.19 29.58 27.10
N GLY A 276 -25.05 29.04 26.64
CA GLY A 276 -24.50 27.77 27.16
C GLY A 276 -25.27 26.49 26.78
N ARG A 277 -25.39 26.20 25.48
CA ARG A 277 -25.93 24.91 24.99
C ARG A 277 -25.05 24.24 23.92
N LEU A 278 -24.02 23.55 24.40
CA LEU A 278 -23.44 22.37 23.78
C LEU A 278 -23.51 21.21 24.78
#